data_AF-A0A847DZQ0-F1
#
_entry.id   AF-A0A847DZQ0-F1
#
_cell.length_a   1.000
_cell.length_b   1.000
_cell.length_c   1.000
_cell.angle_alpha   90.00
_cell.angle_beta   90.00
_cell.angle_gamma   90.00
#
_symmetry.space_group_name_H-M   'P 1'
#
loop_
_entity.id
_entity.type
_entity.pdbx_description
1 polymer ?
#
loop_
_entity_poly.entity_id
_entity_poly.type
_entity_poly.pdbx_seq_one_letter_code
_entity_poly.pdbx_strand_id
1 'polypeptide(L)' 'MKLGRRQRGQSITEYLVVAMLVVVALASGPDSALQRLFEAFGDYYERFSYEASRP' A
#
# COMPACT_ATOMS: atom_id res chain seq x y z
N MET A 1 -18.63 32.82 -27.43
CA MET A 1 -19.00 31.53 -26.78
C MET A 1 -17.74 30.95 -26.13
N LYS A 2 -17.60 31.05 -24.80
CA LYS A 2 -16.55 30.32 -24.08
C LYS A 2 -17.05 28.89 -23.90
N LEU A 3 -16.48 27.92 -24.63
CA LEU A 3 -16.68 26.51 -24.31
C LEU A 3 -16.12 26.29 -22.90
N GLY A 4 -17.02 26.22 -21.92
CA GLY A 4 -16.66 25.72 -20.60
C GLY A 4 -16.09 24.32 -20.80
N ARG A 5 -14.77 24.18 -20.69
CA ARG A 5 -14.12 22.89 -20.47
C ARG A 5 -14.80 22.34 -19.22
N ARG A 6 -15.78 21.46 -19.40
CA ARG A 6 -16.31 20.63 -18.33
C ARG A 6 -15.09 20.02 -17.67
N GLN A 7 -14.83 20.42 -16.44
CA GLN A 7 -13.90 19.77 -15.55
C GLN A 7 -14.47 18.36 -15.37
N ARG A 8 -14.12 17.45 -16.28
CA ARG A 8 -14.45 16.03 -16.16
C ARG A 8 -13.61 15.58 -14.99
N GLY A 9 -14.26 15.40 -13.84
CA GLY A 9 -13.62 14.85 -12.66
C GLY A 9 -12.82 13.61 -13.06
N GLN A 10 -11.58 13.56 -12.60
CA GLN A 10 -10.62 12.48 -12.85
C GLN A 10 -11.33 11.12 -12.84
N SER A 11 -11.11 10.34 -13.89
CA SER A 11 -11.79 9.05 -14.09
C SER A 11 -11.33 8.03 -13.04
N ILE A 12 -12.23 7.13 -12.64
CA ILE A 12 -11.90 5.99 -11.77
C ILE A 12 -10.68 5.23 -12.30
N THR A 13 -10.55 5.09 -13.61
CA THR A 13 -9.41 4.41 -14.25
C THR A 13 -8.09 5.09 -13.94
N GLU A 14 -8.01 6.42 -13.97
CA GLU A 14 -6.78 7.15 -13.63
C GLU A 14 -6.38 6.93 -12.17
N TYR A 15 -7.34 6.90 -11.25
CA TYR A 15 -7.05 6.57 -9.85
C TYR A 15 -6.54 5.14 -9.69
N LEU A 16 -7.14 4.17 -10.40
CA LEU A 16 -6.69 2.78 -10.35
C LEU A 16 -5.28 2.62 -10.89
N VAL A 17 -4.94 3.32 -11.99
CA VAL A 17 -3.58 3.32 -12.55
C VAL A 17 -2.58 3.88 -11.54
N VAL A 18 -2.87 5.03 -10.93
CA VAL A 18 -1.99 5.62 -9.91
C VAL A 18 -1.85 4.69 -8.71
N ALA A 19 -2.94 4.10 -8.23
CA ALA A 19 -2.92 3.15 -7.13
C ALA A 19 -2.05 1.92 -7.45
N MET A 20 -2.17 1.35 -8.65
CA MET A 20 -1.31 0.25 -9.08
C MET A 20 0.17 0.63 -9.12
N LEU A 21 0.50 1.82 -9.62
CA LEU A 21 1.88 2.31 -9.64
C LEU A 21 2.45 2.46 -8.23
N VAL A 22 1.65 2.96 -7.29
CA VAL A 22 2.04 3.05 -5.87
C VAL A 22 2.31 1.67 -5.28
N VAL A 23 1.42 0.69 -5.53
CA VAL A 23 1.62 -0.69 -5.05
C VAL A 23 2.91 -1.29 -5.62
N VAL A 24 3.17 -1.13 -6.92
CA VAL A 24 4.40 -1.60 -7.56
C VAL A 24 5.62 -0.93 -6.95
N ALA A 25 5.58 0.39 -6.73
CA ALA A 25 6.67 1.13 -6.10
C ALA A 25 6.97 0.61 -4.67
N LEU A 26 5.93 0.28 -3.90
CA LEU A 26 6.10 -0.24 -2.52
C LEU A 26 6.59 -1.68 -2.46
N ALA A 27 6.30 -2.49 -3.49
CA ALA A 27 6.63 -3.91 -3.54
C ALA A 27 7.93 -4.21 -4.33
N SER A 28 8.46 -3.26 -5.08
CA SER A 28 9.63 -3.47 -5.93
C SER A 28 10.96 -3.21 -5.22
N GLY A 29 11.99 -3.94 -5.63
CA GLY A 29 13.36 -3.82 -5.12
C GLY A 29 13.71 -4.78 -3.98
N PRO A 30 15.01 -5.00 -3.71
CA PRO A 30 15.48 -5.67 -2.49
C PRO A 30 15.03 -4.86 -1.27
N ASP A 31 14.61 -5.53 -0.19
CA ASP A 31 14.14 -4.92 1.05
C ASP A 31 13.00 -3.91 0.87
N SER A 32 12.03 -4.28 0.01
CA SER A 32 10.89 -3.42 -0.32
C SER A 32 10.12 -2.98 0.93
N ALA A 33 9.45 -1.82 0.85
CA ALA A 33 8.69 -1.29 1.98
C ALA A 33 7.60 -2.26 2.45
N LEU A 34 6.96 -2.96 1.51
CA LEU A 34 5.96 -3.98 1.78
C LEU A 34 6.57 -5.19 2.53
N GLN A 35 7.75 -5.64 2.12
CA GLN A 35 8.46 -6.72 2.78
C GLN A 35 8.83 -6.37 4.23
N ARG A 36 9.42 -5.19 4.45
CA ARG A 36 9.78 -4.70 5.80
C ARG A 36 8.56 -4.58 6.71
N LEU A 37 7.42 -4.15 6.16
CA LEU A 37 6.18 -4.06 6.90
C LEU A 37 5.70 -5.45 7.36
N PHE A 38 5.70 -6.44 6.46
CA PHE A 38 5.29 -7.81 6.81
C PHE A 38 6.24 -8.48 7.81
N GLU A 39 7.53 -8.24 7.69
CA GLU A 39 8.52 -8.73 8.64
C GLU A 39 8.28 -8.15 10.03
N ALA A 40 8.04 -6.84 10.13
CA ALA A 40 7.71 -6.20 11.40
C ALA A 40 6.40 -6.75 12.03
N PHE A 41 5.39 -7.05 11.20
CA PHE A 41 4.17 -7.69 11.68
C PHE A 41 4.42 -9.13 12.17
N GLY A 42 5.26 -9.88 11.46
CA GLY A 42 5.69 -11.22 11.86
C GLY A 42 6.39 -11.22 13.22
N ASP A 43 7.39 -10.36 13.37
CA ASP A 43 8.15 -10.20 14.61
C ASP A 43 7.25 -9.83 15.80
N TYR A 44 6.30 -8.92 15.57
CA TYR A 44 5.34 -8.52 16.58
C TYR A 44 4.44 -9.70 16.99
N TYR A 45 3.92 -10.45 16.01
CA TYR A 45 3.05 -11.59 16.27
C TYR A 45 3.79 -12.72 16.99
N GLU A 46 5.03 -12.97 16.61
CA GLU A 46 5.89 -13.96 17.28
C GLU A 46 6.11 -13.59 18.75
N ARG A 47 6.46 -12.33 19.05
CA ARG A 47 6.60 -11.86 20.43
C ARG A 47 5.30 -11.96 21.21
N PHE A 48 4.19 -11.52 20.62
CA PHE A 48 2.88 -11.57 21.26
C PHE A 48 2.47 -13.01 21.59
N SER A 49 2.61 -13.93 20.64
CA SER A 49 2.28 -15.34 20.85
C SER A 49 3.22 -16.02 21.86
N TYR A 50 4.49 -15.64 21.87
CA TYR A 50 5.45 -16.12 22.86
C TYR A 50 5.09 -15.64 24.29
N GLU A 51 4.67 -14.40 24.45
CA GLU A 51 4.20 -13.89 25.75
C GLU A 51 2.88 -14.54 26.18
N ALA A 52 1.93 -14.70 25.26
CA ALA A 52 0.63 -15.32 25.54
C ALA A 52 0.70 -16.82 25.82
N SER A 53 1.76 -17.50 25.37
CA SER A 53 2.00 -18.93 25.63
C SER A 53 2.80 -19.20 26.90
N ARG A 54 3.27 -18.16 27.59
CA ARG A 54 3.82 -18.31 28.94
C ARG A 54 2.67 -18.50 29.94
N PRO A 55 2.77 -19.50 30.84
CA PRO A 55 1.76 -19.78 31.87
C PRO A 55 1.67 -18.67 32.92
#